data_AF-A0A396HJF4-F1
#
_entry.id   AF-A0A396HJF4-F1
#
_cell.length_a   1.000
_cell.length_b   1.000
_cell.length_c   1.000
_cell.angle_alpha   90.00
_cell.angle_beta   90.00
_cell.angle_gamma   90.00
#
_symmetry.space_group_name_H-M   'P 1'
#
loop_
_entity.id
_entity.type
_entity.pdbx_description
1 polymer ?
#
loop_
_entity_poly.entity_id
_entity_poly.type
_entity_poly.pdbx_seq_one_letter_code
_entity_poly.pdbx_strand_id
1 'polypeptide(L)' 'MIKRRYMYQTEAILKENPNFCTYMTPSLDARQDMVVRDVPRLGNEAAVKAIKE' A
#
# COMPACT_ATOMS: atom_id res chain seq x y z
N MET A 1 -3.99 21.12 10.09
CA MET A 1 -4.81 20.04 10.68
C MET A 1 -5.19 19.05 9.56
N ILE A 2 -4.83 17.76 9.67
CA ILE A 2 -5.11 16.75 8.63
C ILE A 2 -6.57 16.30 8.74
N LYS A 3 -7.34 16.38 7.63
CA LYS A 3 -8.78 15.98 7.62
C LYS A 3 -9.00 14.49 7.34
N ARG A 4 -8.30 13.92 6.36
CA ARG A 4 -8.41 12.51 5.96
C ARG A 4 -7.16 12.07 5.21
N ARG A 5 -6.86 10.77 5.26
CA ARG A 5 -5.87 10.09 4.41
C ARG A 5 -6.51 8.87 3.75
N TYR A 6 -5.94 8.46 2.62
CA TYR A 6 -6.33 7.25 1.89
C TYR A 6 -5.17 6.27 1.98
N MET A 7 -5.47 5.04 2.37
CA MET A 7 -4.46 4.00 2.59
C MET A 7 -4.90 2.74 1.86
N TYR A 8 -3.92 2.00 1.34
CA TYR A 8 -4.15 0.66 0.80
C TYR A 8 -4.30 -0.37 1.93
N GLN A 9 -3.58 -0.18 3.04
CA GLN A 9 -3.62 -1.08 4.19
C GLN A 9 -5.01 -1.06 4.83
N THR A 10 -5.66 -2.22 4.86
CA THR A 10 -6.92 -2.47 5.55
C THR A 10 -6.68 -3.34 6.79
N GLU A 11 -7.65 -3.42 7.70
CA GLU A 11 -7.55 -4.33 8.85
C GLU A 11 -7.34 -5.79 8.43
N ALA A 12 -7.96 -6.22 7.31
CA ALA A 12 -7.79 -7.57 6.79
C ALA A 12 -6.33 -7.83 6.40
N ILE A 13 -5.73 -6.92 5.63
CA ILE A 13 -4.32 -7.01 5.22
C ILE A 13 -3.38 -7.05 6.43
N LEU A 14 -3.65 -6.25 7.46
CA LEU A 14 -2.83 -6.22 8.67
C LEU A 14 -2.98 -7.50 9.51
N LYS A 15 -4.18 -8.09 9.57
CA LYS A 15 -4.41 -9.38 10.25
C LYS A 15 -3.73 -10.54 9.54
N GLU A 16 -3.68 -10.52 8.20
CA GLU A 16 -2.94 -11.49 7.39
C GLU A 16 -1.41 -11.33 7.53
N ASN A 17 -0.94 -10.11 7.84
CA ASN A 17 0.49 -9.78 7.95
C ASN A 17 0.84 -9.22 9.34
N PRO A 18 0.73 -10.01 10.42
CA PRO A 18 0.86 -9.52 11.79
C PRO A 18 2.23 -8.87 12.09
N ASN A 19 3.30 -9.31 11.40
CA ASN A 19 4.63 -8.73 11.53
C ASN A 19 4.66 -7.25 11.12
N PHE A 20 3.71 -6.77 10.31
CA PHE A 20 3.63 -5.37 9.93
C PHE A 20 3.32 -4.44 11.09
N CYS A 21 2.64 -4.97 12.10
CA CYS A 21 2.18 -4.25 13.30
C CYS A 21 3.14 -4.40 14.48
N THR A 22 4.33 -4.96 14.24
CA THR A 22 5.37 -5.09 15.26
C THR A 22 6.52 -4.14 14.95
N TYR A 23 7.23 -3.69 15.99
CA TYR A 23 8.20 -2.60 15.85
C TYR A 23 9.43 -2.97 14.99
N MET A 24 10.04 -4.14 15.20
CA MET A 24 11.32 -4.52 14.57
C MET A 24 11.37 -5.98 14.09
N THR A 25 10.22 -6.65 13.98
CA THR A 25 10.19 -8.01 13.42
C THR A 25 10.40 -7.94 11.91
N PRO A 26 11.16 -8.89 11.33
CA PRO A 26 11.30 -9.01 9.89
C PRO A 26 9.94 -9.02 9.18
N SER A 27 9.79 -8.09 8.24
CA SER A 27 8.56 -7.92 7.44
C SER A 27 8.84 -7.43 6.02
N LEU A 28 10.11 -7.40 5.60
CA LEU A 28 10.50 -6.79 4.33
C LEU A 28 9.88 -7.51 3.14
N ASP A 29 9.97 -8.84 3.08
CA ASP A 29 9.51 -9.63 1.94
C ASP A 29 8.01 -9.42 1.68
N ALA A 30 7.18 -9.60 2.71
CA ALA A 30 5.74 -9.36 2.61
C ALA A 30 5.38 -7.91 2.25
N ARG A 31 6.17 -6.91 2.70
CA ARG A 31 6.00 -5.51 2.27
C ARG A 31 6.36 -5.35 0.80
N GLN A 32 7.45 -5.99 0.34
CA GLN A 32 7.90 -5.92 -1.04
C GLN A 32 6.91 -6.59 -2.00
N ASP A 33 6.40 -7.77 -1.66
CA ASP A 33 5.37 -8.47 -2.44
C ASP A 33 4.10 -7.62 -2.66
N MET A 34 3.76 -6.78 -1.67
CA MET A 34 2.67 -5.83 -1.77
C MET A 34 3.02 -4.64 -2.67
N VAL A 35 4.09 -3.90 -2.34
CA VAL A 35 4.37 -2.61 -2.99
C VAL A 35 4.81 -2.75 -4.44
N VAL A 36 5.53 -3.83 -4.79
CA VAL A 36 5.98 -4.10 -6.17
C VAL A 36 4.80 -4.20 -7.13
N ARG A 37 3.64 -4.69 -6.67
CA ARG A 37 2.42 -4.78 -7.47
C ARG A 37 1.57 -3.51 -7.41
N ASP A 38 1.32 -3.00 -6.21
CA ASP A 38 0.29 -1.97 -6.01
C ASP A 38 0.77 -0.55 -6.33
N VAL A 39 2.07 -0.26 -6.20
CA VAL A 39 2.63 1.05 -6.56
C VAL A 39 2.53 1.30 -8.07
N PRO A 40 2.96 0.38 -8.96
CA PRO A 40 2.77 0.57 -10.40
C PRO A 40 1.30 0.65 -10.82
N ARG A 41 0.41 -0.12 -10.18
CA ARG A 41 -1.04 -0.06 -10.45
C ARG A 41 -1.61 1.33 -10.17
N LEU A 42 -1.31 1.90 -9.00
CA LEU A 42 -1.75 3.24 -8.64
C LEU A 42 -1.17 4.30 -9.58
N GLY A 43 0.11 4.17 -9.95
CA GLY A 43 0.75 5.04 -10.93
C GLY A 43 0.10 4.97 -12.31
N ASN A 44 -0.25 3.77 -12.77
CA ASN A 44 -0.96 3.57 -14.03
C ASN A 44 -2.35 4.22 -14.02
N GLU A 45 -3.13 4.04 -12.96
CA GLU A 45 -4.45 4.68 -12.82
C GLU A 45 -4.35 6.21 -12.88
N ALA A 46 -3.32 6.79 -12.25
CA ALA A 46 -3.06 8.23 -12.31
C ALA A 46 -2.65 8.67 -13.74
N ALA A 47 -1.72 7.95 -14.37
CA ALA A 47 -1.24 8.26 -15.72
C ALA A 47 -2.36 8.18 -16.77
N VAL A 48 -3.21 7.14 -16.71
CA VAL A 48 -4.34 6.97 -17.63
C VAL A 48 -5.34 8.13 -17.52
N LYS A 49 -5.58 8.65 -16.30
CA LYS A 49 -6.45 9.82 -16.10
C LYS A 49 -5.81 11.08 -16.68
N ALA A 50 -4.53 11.31 -16.38
CA ALA A 50 -3.80 12.49 -16.87
C ALA A 50 -3.66 12.53 -18.39
N ILE A 51 -3.53 11.39 -19.07
CA ILE A 51 -3.46 11.33 -20.55
C ILE A 51 -4.81 11.65 -21.22
N LYS A 52 -5.93 11.41 -20.51
CA LYS A 52 -7.28 11.63 -21.03
C LYS A 52 -7.82 13.05 -20.80
N GLU A 53 -7.19 13.81 -19.91
CA GLU A 53 -7.49 15.22 -19.65
C GLU A 53 -6.97 16.10 -20.79
#